data_AF-A0A967DXA3-F1
#
_entry.id   AF-A0A967DXA3-F1
#
_cell.length_a   1.000
_cell.length_b   1.000
_cell.length_c   1.000
_cell.angle_alpha   90.00
_cell.angle_beta   90.00
_cell.angle_gamma   90.00
#
_symmetry.space_group_name_H-M   'P 1'
#
loop_
_entity.id
_entity.type
_entity.pdbx_description
1 polymer ?
#
loop_
_entity_poly.entity_id
_entity_poly.type
_entity_poly.pdbx_seq_one_letter_code
_entity_poly.pdbx_strand_id
1 'polypeptide(L)'
;MTLHAAYRARSFIVVALVASVLWGLVEALAQVPESRVASIEIRGVKRIEVPAIAGRLTLKSGDPYTAETVRGQVKILYDTGFFEDVQVETDSVADGMAVTFVVQEKPFITEIVFDGNDQLSDDKLKEKTTIKSQTFLDQQ
;
A
#
# COMPACT_ATOMS: atom_id res chain seq x y z
N MET A 1 41.93 8.88 -58.83
CA MET A 1 41.65 7.73 -57.93
C MET A 1 41.74 8.19 -56.48
N THR A 2 40.82 9.04 -55.99
CA THR A 2 40.77 9.52 -54.58
C THR A 2 39.39 10.00 -54.08
N LEU A 3 38.32 9.99 -54.90
CA LEU A 3 37.04 10.63 -54.52
C LEU A 3 36.11 9.77 -53.63
N HIS A 4 36.26 8.44 -53.64
CA HIS A 4 35.35 7.52 -52.92
C HIS A 4 35.62 7.37 -51.41
N ALA A 5 36.82 7.73 -50.94
CA ALA A 5 37.19 7.60 -49.52
C ALA A 5 36.56 8.70 -48.64
N ALA A 6 36.44 9.92 -49.18
CA ALA A 6 35.91 11.07 -48.44
C ALA A 6 34.39 10.97 -48.17
N TYR A 7 33.62 10.36 -49.08
CA TYR A 7 32.18 10.17 -48.91
C TYR A 7 31.85 9.11 -47.86
N ARG A 8 32.63 8.03 -47.78
CA ARG A 8 32.47 7.02 -46.72
C ARG A 8 32.74 7.65 -45.35
N ALA A 9 33.86 8.34 -45.17
CA ALA A 9 34.18 9.01 -43.90
C ALA A 9 33.13 10.05 -43.47
N ARG A 10 32.58 10.85 -44.41
CA ARG A 10 31.54 11.85 -44.13
C ARG A 10 30.20 11.22 -43.74
N SER A 11 29.78 10.15 -44.40
CA SER A 11 28.54 9.43 -44.07
C SER A 11 28.63 8.74 -42.69
N PHE A 12 29.79 8.20 -42.31
CA PHE A 12 29.98 7.61 -40.98
C PHE A 12 29.88 8.64 -39.84
N ILE A 13 30.41 9.86 -40.03
CA ILE A 13 30.35 10.93 -39.02
C ILE A 13 28.91 11.43 -38.84
N VAL A 14 28.14 11.57 -39.92
CA VAL A 14 26.73 12.01 -39.84
C VAL A 14 25.86 10.96 -39.15
N VAL A 15 26.06 9.67 -39.45
CA VAL A 15 25.31 8.58 -38.78
C VAL A 15 25.68 8.49 -37.30
N ALA A 16 26.95 8.67 -36.93
CA ALA A 16 27.38 8.70 -35.53
C ALA A 16 26.79 9.90 -34.77
N LEU A 17 26.72 11.09 -35.39
CA LEU A 17 26.11 12.27 -34.79
C LEU A 17 24.59 12.13 -34.63
N VAL A 18 23.91 11.55 -35.63
CA VAL A 18 22.47 11.28 -35.54
C VAL A 18 22.20 10.23 -34.46
N ALA A 19 23.03 9.19 -34.35
CA ALA A 19 22.90 8.18 -33.29
C ALA A 19 23.14 8.77 -31.89
N SER A 20 24.11 9.68 -31.71
CA SER A 20 24.32 10.34 -30.41
C SER A 20 23.18 11.28 -30.03
N VAL A 21 22.59 11.97 -31.00
CA VAL A 21 21.42 12.84 -30.78
C VAL A 21 20.19 11.98 -30.43
N LEU A 22 19.99 10.87 -31.12
CA LEU A 22 18.90 9.93 -30.83
C LEU A 22 19.05 9.27 -29.46
N TRP A 23 20.29 8.96 -29.02
CA TRP A 23 20.55 8.40 -27.69
C TRP A 23 20.21 9.39 -26.57
N GLY A 24 20.64 10.65 -26.70
CA GLY A 24 20.36 11.71 -25.72
C GLY A 24 18.86 12.07 -25.61
N LEU A 25 18.09 11.88 -26.69
CA LEU A 25 16.65 12.12 -26.70
C LEU A 25 15.85 11.07 -25.90
N VAL A 26 16.38 9.85 -25.73
CA VAL A 26 15.70 8.79 -24.97
C VAL A 26 15.82 9.05 -23.46
N GLU A 27 16.96 9.54 -22.99
CA GLU A 27 17.19 9.82 -21.56
C GLU A 27 16.35 10.99 -21.04
N ALA A 28 16.08 12.00 -21.88
CA ALA A 28 15.28 13.17 -21.51
C ALA A 28 13.78 12.86 -21.27
N LEU A 29 13.27 11.75 -21.82
CA LEU A 29 11.86 11.36 -21.68
C LEU A 29 11.59 10.50 -20.43
N ALA A 30 12.63 10.07 -19.71
CA ALA A 30 12.53 9.11 -18.61
C ALA A 30 12.47 9.76 -17.21
N GLN A 31 12.49 11.09 -17.11
CA GLN A 31 12.40 11.76 -15.82
C GLN A 31 10.96 11.72 -15.29
N VAL A 32 10.64 10.68 -14.51
CA VAL A 32 9.48 10.67 -13.63
C VAL A 32 9.82 11.59 -12.46
N PRO A 33 9.12 12.73 -12.28
CA PRO A 33 9.37 13.58 -11.12
C PRO A 33 9.17 12.77 -9.84
N GLU A 34 10.11 12.88 -8.90
CA GLU A 34 9.96 12.29 -7.57
C GLU A 34 8.82 13.01 -6.84
N SER A 35 7.60 12.49 -7.00
CA SER A 35 6.44 12.98 -6.26
C SER A 35 6.61 12.67 -4.77
N ARG A 36 6.20 13.60 -3.91
CA ARG A 36 6.11 13.42 -2.47
C ARG A 36 4.66 13.29 -2.05
N VAL A 37 4.41 12.68 -0.90
CA VAL A 37 3.07 12.67 -0.31
C VAL A 37 2.77 14.05 0.25
N ALA A 38 1.78 14.75 -0.29
CA ALA A 38 1.37 16.06 0.21
C ALA A 38 0.51 15.90 1.48
N SER A 39 -0.52 15.05 1.40
CA SER A 39 -1.47 14.80 2.48
C SER A 39 -1.93 13.35 2.47
N ILE A 40 -2.32 12.88 3.65
CA ILE A 40 -2.95 11.58 3.85
C ILE A 40 -4.31 11.80 4.52
N GLU A 41 -5.37 11.33 3.87
CA GLU A 41 -6.73 11.38 4.38
C GLU A 41 -7.28 9.94 4.47
N ILE A 42 -8.15 9.69 5.45
CA ILE A 42 -8.85 8.40 5.60
C ILE A 42 -10.35 8.69 5.63
N ARG A 43 -11.10 8.11 4.70
CA ARG A 43 -12.55 8.28 4.56
C ARG A 43 -13.29 6.95 4.70
N GLY A 44 -14.55 7.00 5.11
CA GLY A 44 -15.41 5.81 5.23
C GLY A 44 -15.37 5.14 6.62
N VAL A 45 -14.61 5.71 7.54
CA VAL A 45 -14.60 5.30 8.95
C VAL A 45 -15.88 5.76 9.65
N LYS A 46 -16.49 4.88 10.44
CA LYS A 46 -17.75 5.13 11.16
C LYS A 46 -17.61 4.94 12.67
N ARG A 47 -16.93 3.88 13.11
CA ARG A 47 -16.89 3.47 14.52
C ARG A 47 -15.48 3.49 15.09
N ILE A 48 -14.47 3.38 14.23
CA ILE A 48 -13.06 3.39 14.64
C ILE A 48 -12.55 4.84 14.63
N GLU A 49 -11.73 5.19 15.62
CA GLU A 49 -11.14 6.53 15.68
C GLU A 49 -10.05 6.69 14.61
N VAL A 50 -10.11 7.76 13.81
CA VAL A 50 -9.14 8.04 12.74
C VAL A 50 -7.68 8.04 13.25
N PRO A 51 -7.34 8.63 14.42
CA PRO A 51 -5.98 8.56 14.95
C PRO A 51 -5.47 7.13 15.21
N ALA A 52 -6.35 6.20 15.57
CA ALA A 52 -5.97 4.80 15.79
C ALA A 52 -5.56 4.11 14.49
N ILE A 53 -6.20 4.48 13.37
CA ILE A 53 -5.90 3.97 12.03
C ILE A 53 -4.63 4.65 11.49
N ALA A 54 -4.56 5.98 11.58
CA ALA A 54 -3.41 6.76 11.15
C ALA A 54 -2.12 6.33 11.86
N GLY A 55 -2.20 5.96 13.13
CA GLY A 55 -1.06 5.44 13.90
C GLY A 55 -0.53 4.08 13.41
N ARG A 56 -1.26 3.35 12.56
CA ARG A 56 -0.78 2.10 11.93
C ARG A 56 -0.02 2.35 10.63
N LEU A 57 -0.28 3.47 9.96
CA LEU A 57 0.38 3.80 8.71
C LEU A 57 1.85 4.15 8.97
N THR A 58 2.74 3.60 8.14
CA THR A 58 4.16 3.96 8.13
C THR A 58 4.44 5.17 7.25
N LEU A 59 3.59 5.39 6.23
CA LEU A 59 3.68 6.51 5.30
C LEU A 59 3.15 7.79 5.94
N LYS A 60 3.86 8.91 5.75
CA LYS A 60 3.50 10.25 6.27
C LYS A 60 3.59 11.31 5.18
N SER A 61 2.97 12.46 5.41
CA SER A 61 3.19 13.65 4.58
C SER A 61 4.67 14.03 4.54
N GLY A 62 5.17 14.36 3.35
CA GLY A 62 6.57 14.68 3.05
C GLY A 62 7.39 13.48 2.58
N ASP A 63 6.94 12.26 2.82
CA ASP A 63 7.64 11.04 2.40
C ASP A 63 7.62 10.90 0.87
N PRO A 64 8.59 10.15 0.29
CA PRO A 64 8.57 9.81 -1.13
C PRO A 64 7.30 9.04 -1.48
N TYR A 65 6.58 9.53 -2.49
CA TYR A 65 5.43 8.82 -3.03
C TYR A 65 5.90 7.76 -4.01
N THR A 66 5.55 6.50 -3.74
CA THR A 66 5.70 5.40 -4.70
C THR A 66 4.45 4.53 -4.66
N ALA A 67 4.12 3.89 -5.78
CA ALA A 67 2.98 2.96 -5.80
C ALA A 67 3.18 1.79 -4.81
N GLU A 68 4.43 1.38 -4.56
CA GLU A 68 4.74 0.30 -3.63
C GLU A 68 4.54 0.70 -2.17
N THR A 69 4.98 1.90 -1.77
CA THR A 69 4.77 2.39 -0.39
C THR A 69 3.29 2.52 -0.06
N VAL A 70 2.48 2.99 -1.01
CA VAL A 70 1.02 3.09 -0.90
C VAL A 70 0.36 1.70 -0.80
N ARG A 71 0.74 0.75 -1.67
CA ARG A 71 0.23 -0.63 -1.59
C ARG A 71 0.59 -1.30 -0.26
N GLY A 72 1.79 -1.02 0.27
CA GLY A 72 2.19 -1.47 1.60
C GLY A 72 1.24 -0.97 2.70
N GLN A 73 0.78 0.28 2.60
CA GLN A 73 -0.19 0.84 3.54
C GLN A 73 -1.55 0.13 3.47
N VAL A 74 -2.04 -0.15 2.25
CA VAL A 74 -3.28 -0.91 2.05
C VAL A 74 -3.21 -2.27 2.74
N LYS A 75 -2.09 -2.99 2.58
CA LYS A 75 -1.87 -4.27 3.26
C LYS A 75 -1.90 -4.13 4.78
N ILE A 76 -1.22 -3.12 5.33
CA ILE A 76 -1.23 -2.85 6.78
C ILE A 76 -2.65 -2.62 7.27
N LEU A 77 -3.46 -1.86 6.54
CA LEU A 77 -4.86 -1.60 6.89
C LEU A 77 -5.70 -2.88 6.86
N TYR A 78 -5.53 -3.75 5.85
CA TYR A 78 -6.19 -5.07 5.83
C TYR A 78 -5.75 -5.96 7.00
N ASP A 79 -4.45 -5.98 7.32
CA ASP A 79 -3.87 -6.79 8.39
C ASP A 79 -4.39 -6.38 9.79
N THR A 80 -4.97 -5.18 9.94
CA THR A 80 -5.67 -4.80 11.19
C THR A 80 -6.94 -5.61 11.45
N GLY A 81 -7.54 -6.20 10.41
CA GLY A 81 -8.81 -6.93 10.49
C GLY A 81 -10.05 -6.05 10.61
N PHE A 82 -9.90 -4.73 10.57
CA PHE A 82 -11.01 -3.78 10.78
C PHE A 82 -11.85 -3.50 9.52
N PHE A 83 -11.26 -3.67 8.34
CA PHE A 83 -11.87 -3.26 7.08
C PHE A 83 -12.16 -4.45 6.17
N GLU A 84 -13.31 -4.44 5.53
CA GLU A 84 -13.71 -5.37 4.48
C GLU A 84 -13.07 -5.01 3.15
N ASP A 85 -13.01 -3.71 2.85
CA ASP A 85 -12.44 -3.17 1.63
C ASP A 85 -11.60 -1.91 1.93
N VAL A 86 -10.51 -1.75 1.17
CA VAL A 86 -9.60 -0.60 1.28
C VAL A 86 -9.18 -0.19 -0.13
N GLN A 87 -9.64 0.98 -0.56
CA GLN A 87 -9.29 1.59 -1.83
C GLN A 87 -8.39 2.80 -1.61
N VAL A 88 -7.62 3.15 -2.64
CA VAL A 88 -6.77 4.34 -2.60
C VAL A 88 -7.11 5.24 -3.77
N GLU A 89 -7.43 6.48 -3.45
CA GLU A 89 -7.57 7.57 -4.39
C GLU A 89 -6.35 8.48 -4.28
N THR A 90 -5.81 8.92 -5.41
CA THR A 90 -4.61 9.75 -5.44
C THR A 90 -4.79 10.94 -6.37
N ASP A 91 -4.61 12.15 -5.85
CA ASP A 91 -4.81 13.40 -6.59
C ASP A 91 -3.53 14.24 -6.63
N SER A 92 -3.09 14.62 -7.83
CA SER A 92 -1.93 15.49 -8.01
C SER A 92 -2.26 16.91 -7.59
N VAL A 93 -1.55 17.41 -6.58
CA VAL A 93 -1.67 18.77 -6.04
C VAL A 93 -0.35 19.52 -6.20
N ALA A 94 -0.35 20.84 -6.00
CA ALA A 94 0.83 21.68 -6.18
C ALA A 94 2.05 21.21 -5.37
N ASP A 95 1.82 20.66 -4.17
CA ASP A 95 2.86 20.23 -3.23
C ASP A 95 3.13 18.70 -3.27
N GLY A 96 2.63 17.99 -4.28
CA GLY A 96 2.88 16.56 -4.48
C GLY A 96 1.61 15.75 -4.70
N MET A 97 1.53 14.58 -4.07
CA MET A 97 0.40 13.65 -4.19
C MET A 97 -0.44 13.62 -2.93
N ALA A 98 -1.69 14.03 -3.03
CA ALA A 98 -2.69 13.79 -1.99
C ALA A 98 -3.14 12.32 -2.09
N VAL A 99 -3.09 11.59 -0.97
CA VAL A 99 -3.46 10.17 -0.89
C VAL A 99 -4.65 10.04 0.04
N THR A 100 -5.75 9.51 -0.48
CA THR A 100 -6.96 9.23 0.31
C THR A 100 -7.17 7.72 0.39
N PHE A 101 -7.19 7.18 1.60
CA PHE A 101 -7.61 5.81 1.86
C PHE A 101 -9.11 5.78 2.08
N VAL A 102 -9.85 5.18 1.15
CA VAL A 102 -11.29 4.98 1.27
C VAL A 102 -11.52 3.57 1.81
N VAL A 103 -12.03 3.48 3.03
CA VAL A 103 -12.20 2.19 3.74
C VAL A 103 -13.66 1.84 3.96
N GLN A 104 -13.96 0.55 3.93
CA GLN A 104 -15.24 -0.01 4.34
C GLN A 104 -15.04 -0.85 5.60
N GLU A 105 -15.58 -0.42 6.74
CA GLU A 105 -15.48 -1.15 8.01
C GLU A 105 -16.21 -2.50 7.95
N LYS A 106 -15.59 -3.53 8.53
CA LYS A 106 -16.28 -4.81 8.74
C LYS A 106 -17.41 -4.64 9.74
N PRO A 107 -18.60 -5.20 9.48
CA PRO A 107 -19.63 -5.28 10.49
C PRO A 107 -19.12 -6.17 11.63
N PHE A 108 -19.10 -5.66 12.85
CA PHE A 108 -18.84 -6.50 14.02
C PHE A 108 -20.13 -7.22 14.42
N ILE A 109 -19.99 -8.49 14.78
CA ILE A 109 -21.07 -9.28 15.37
C ILE A 109 -21.22 -8.78 16.82
N THR A 110 -22.26 -7.98 17.06
CA THR A 110 -22.55 -7.46 18.41
C THR A 110 -23.08 -8.55 19.35
N GLU A 111 -23.64 -9.63 18.79
CA GLU A 111 -24.24 -10.71 19.55
C GLU A 111 -24.33 -11.97 18.68
N ILE A 112 -23.83 -13.09 19.17
CA ILE A 112 -24.19 -14.41 18.65
C ILE A 112 -25.47 -14.79 19.41
N VAL A 113 -26.63 -14.51 18.82
CA VAL A 113 -27.90 -15.00 19.36
C VAL A 113 -27.99 -16.48 18.97
N PHE A 114 -27.82 -17.37 19.95
CA PHE A 114 -28.15 -18.78 19.80
C PHE A 114 -29.67 -18.92 19.81
N ASP A 115 -30.31 -18.90 18.64
CA ASP A 115 -31.72 -19.29 18.53
C ASP A 115 -31.79 -20.83 18.53
N GLY A 116 -32.41 -21.41 19.56
CA GLY A 116 -32.44 -22.85 19.82
C GLY A 116 -31.92 -23.35 21.18
N ASN A 117 -31.68 -22.47 22.15
CA ASN A 117 -31.35 -22.86 23.53
C ASN A 117 -32.61 -23.22 24.34
N ASP A 118 -33.31 -24.27 23.93
CA ASP A 118 -34.53 -24.72 24.62
C ASP A 118 -34.25 -25.70 25.78
N GLN A 119 -33.00 -25.86 26.25
CA GLN A 119 -32.74 -26.70 27.43
C GLN A 119 -31.38 -26.64 28.17
N LEU A 120 -30.56 -25.57 28.11
CA LEU A 120 -29.44 -25.49 29.07
C LEU A 120 -28.91 -24.07 29.29
N SER A 121 -28.85 -23.66 30.55
CA SER A 121 -28.34 -22.38 31.02
C SER A 121 -26.81 -22.27 30.91
N ASP A 122 -26.35 -21.07 30.51
CA ASP A 122 -24.95 -20.67 30.29
C ASP A 122 -24.02 -20.85 31.51
N ASP A 123 -24.58 -21.12 32.69
CA ASP A 123 -23.85 -21.35 33.93
C ASP A 123 -23.00 -22.64 33.91
N LYS A 124 -23.36 -23.65 33.10
CA LYS A 124 -22.58 -24.91 33.01
C LYS A 124 -21.36 -24.83 32.09
N LEU A 125 -21.26 -23.83 31.22
CA LEU A 125 -20.16 -23.73 30.24
C LEU A 125 -18.93 -23.01 30.80
N LYS A 126 -19.08 -22.17 31.83
CA LYS A 126 -17.96 -21.48 32.51
C LYS A 126 -17.18 -22.38 33.49
N GLU A 127 -17.75 -23.50 33.91
CA GLU A 127 -17.09 -24.44 34.84
C GLU A 127 -16.04 -25.34 34.16
N LYS A 128 -16.14 -25.54 32.83
CA LYS A 128 -15.23 -26.44 32.09
C LYS A 128 -13.99 -25.79 31.45
N THR A 129 -13.86 -24.47 31.48
CA THR A 129 -12.65 -23.79 30.98
C THR A 129 -11.91 -23.12 32.12
N THR A 130 -11.64 -23.90 33.18
CA THR A 130 -10.51 -23.62 34.07
C THR A 130 -9.24 -24.03 33.34
N ILE A 131 -8.82 -23.26 32.33
CA ILE A 131 -7.41 -23.28 31.92
C ILE A 131 -6.68 -22.31 32.84
N LYS A 132 -6.53 -22.75 34.09
CA LYS A 132 -5.45 -22.31 34.97
C LYS A 132 -4.51 -23.49 35.12
N SER A 133 -3.23 -23.15 35.25
CA SER A 133 -2.09 -24.01 35.55
C SER A 133 -1.44 -24.56 34.28
N GLN A 134 -0.42 -23.89 33.71
CA GLN A 134 0.95 -23.86 34.26
C GLN A 134 1.33 -25.22 34.83
N THR A 135 1.96 -26.07 34.02
CA THR A 135 3.16 -26.88 34.34
C THR A 135 3.51 -27.70 33.10
N PHE A 136 4.76 -27.58 32.62
CA PHE A 136 5.33 -28.47 31.62
C PHE A 136 5.44 -29.88 32.22
N LEU A 137 5.05 -30.92 31.49
CA LEU A 137 5.36 -32.30 31.84
C LEU A 137 6.03 -32.98 30.65
N ASP A 138 7.34 -33.15 30.83
CA ASP A 138 8.28 -33.91 30.03
C ASP A 138 7.92 -35.40 29.92
N GLN A 139 8.34 -35.95 28.78
CA GLN A 139 8.83 -37.31 28.51
C GLN A 139 7.99 -38.55 28.86
N GLN A 140 7.74 -39.34 27.82
CA GLN A 140 8.49 -40.60 27.64
C GLN A 140 8.98 -40.72 26.19
#